data_AF-A0A8H2ZIW8-F1
#
_entry.id   AF-A0A8H2ZIW8-F1
#
_cell.length_a   1.000
_cell.length_b   1.000
_cell.length_c   1.000
_cell.angle_alpha   90.00
_cell.angle_beta   90.00
_cell.angle_gamma   90.00
#
_symmetry.space_group_name_H-M   'P 1'
#
loop_
_entity.id
_entity.type
_entity.pdbx_description
1 polymer ?
#
loop_
_entity_poly.entity_id
_entity_poly.type
_entity_poly.pdbx_seq_one_letter_code
_entity_poly.pdbx_strand_id
1 'polypeptide(L)'
;MFEEGTKITMADGNLEDIHNLRENDIVMSDNGTTARVISISRDIQTTYLLSQRTKHRKTENNMTFDRSYRENIDGVLDLKCSLGHTLNLTLSTKPTLEKSFKLNQILVRWIQLEDIVTANGRIINIPKFHNKKFPLNDIGTLEAQTYLNSILVQNSKPLVYDLEVRDLDYLDAQSRSRSKLCVKPVLTGNGRLSEFLTGQRHLNTLSVQNMAWLIGLWIGDGTTVRPEISVDSLDTSLMEALIELTKPWGIYPSYTDSVIPLRAKHVKLYYGKKPANKKYYQNCKTNNPFWKVVTELDFKNREDGSKEIPPFLYCDDIEIREAFLAGLIDADGYVSKEVSQSGKYQVNIQTIYPSVMKGIINIARSLSINTTITSKPERIAIIKGKEVHCKLTYDCGMTGTTALQNVLSYCHSGHKIRPKPANIDRGPTYFTFDHNKRGLNHVYSIKLENSKKIVLGNKMSLNNCNINCMSEQKKLSKTKNSKQCLACRYIGIGRFYRDWTGKNKLCSRCYARYKFSGYRCKSCNFVPDSREIKRKCNQQEENIEELHVNKILECSHCMGVLAYDVIRGPNRQVHMIHAM
;
A
#
# COMPACT_ATOMS: atom_id res chain seq x y z
N MET A 1 17.04 14.47 -8.97
CA MET A 1 17.93 13.32 -9.11
C MET A 1 17.51 12.34 -8.04
N PHE A 2 17.78 11.05 -8.19
CA PHE A 2 17.39 10.05 -7.20
C PHE A 2 18.53 9.81 -6.23
N GLU A 3 18.22 9.58 -4.95
CA GLU A 3 19.22 9.23 -3.94
C GLU A 3 19.90 7.90 -4.29
N GLU A 4 21.17 7.76 -3.94
CA GLU A 4 21.90 6.50 -4.04
C GLU A 4 21.12 5.32 -3.43
N GLY A 5 21.15 4.17 -4.12
CA GLY A 5 20.42 2.96 -3.71
C GLY A 5 18.95 2.94 -4.14
N THR A 6 18.50 3.93 -4.92
CA THR A 6 17.19 3.86 -5.58
C THR A 6 17.20 2.71 -6.59
N LYS A 7 16.32 1.72 -6.40
CA LYS A 7 16.17 0.58 -7.31
C LYS A 7 15.41 0.97 -8.58
N ILE A 8 15.94 0.59 -9.73
CA ILE A 8 15.36 0.76 -11.06
C ILE A 8 14.91 -0.61 -11.59
N THR A 9 13.77 -0.67 -12.29
CA THR A 9 13.34 -1.91 -12.94
C THR A 9 14.01 -2.02 -14.32
N MET A 10 14.80 -3.06 -14.52
CA MET A 10 15.50 -3.36 -15.76
C MET A 10 14.55 -3.98 -16.80
N ALA A 11 14.96 -4.01 -18.06
CA ALA A 11 14.14 -4.59 -19.14
C ALA A 11 13.89 -6.10 -19.00
N ASP A 12 14.78 -6.83 -18.35
CA ASP A 12 14.63 -8.25 -18.00
C ASP A 12 13.79 -8.47 -16.73
N GLY A 13 13.26 -7.39 -16.13
CA GLY A 13 12.48 -7.42 -14.91
C GLY A 13 13.29 -7.48 -13.62
N ASN A 14 14.62 -7.59 -13.68
CA ASN A 14 15.48 -7.52 -12.50
C ASN A 14 15.50 -6.09 -11.92
N LEU A 15 15.93 -5.99 -10.66
CA LEU A 15 16.06 -4.72 -9.95
C LEU A 15 17.53 -4.37 -9.77
N GLU A 16 17.94 -3.23 -10.30
CA GLU A 16 19.32 -2.75 -10.20
C GLU A 16 19.39 -1.43 -9.41
N ASP A 17 20.46 -1.20 -8.67
CA ASP A 17 20.67 0.10 -8.03
C ASP A 17 21.04 1.17 -9.06
N ILE A 18 20.48 2.36 -8.93
CA ILE A 18 20.74 3.46 -9.88
C ILE A 18 22.23 3.81 -10.02
N HIS A 19 23.04 3.61 -8.98
CA HIS A 19 24.47 3.89 -9.00
C HIS A 19 25.30 2.83 -9.74
N ASN A 20 24.74 1.63 -9.93
CA ASN A 20 25.37 0.52 -10.65
C ASN A 20 25.07 0.55 -12.16
N LEU A 21 24.05 1.31 -12.58
CA LEU A 21 23.70 1.46 -13.98
C LEU A 21 24.88 2.04 -14.79
N ARG A 22 24.93 1.61 -16.05
CA ARG A 22 25.91 2.02 -17.06
C ARG A 22 25.19 2.54 -18.30
N GLU A 23 25.93 3.28 -19.12
CA GLU A 23 25.43 3.65 -20.44
C GLU A 23 25.19 2.40 -21.28
N ASN A 24 24.14 2.44 -22.11
CA ASN A 24 23.61 1.33 -22.89
C ASN A 24 22.88 0.23 -22.12
N ASP A 25 22.78 0.30 -20.79
CA ASP A 25 21.85 -0.55 -20.05
C ASP A 25 20.41 -0.32 -20.53
N ILE A 26 19.61 -1.38 -20.49
CA ILE A 26 18.22 -1.36 -20.96
C ILE A 26 17.28 -1.44 -19.76
N VAL A 27 16.49 -0.40 -19.56
CA VAL A 27 15.54 -0.27 -18.46
C VAL A 27 14.09 -0.37 -18.93
N MET A 28 13.18 -0.67 -18.01
CA MET A 28 11.75 -0.72 -18.29
C MET A 28 11.11 0.67 -18.18
N SER A 29 10.32 1.00 -19.19
CA SER A 29 9.49 2.21 -19.23
C SER A 29 8.09 1.96 -18.70
N ASP A 30 7.40 3.04 -18.39
CA ASP A 30 6.11 3.01 -17.70
C ASP A 30 4.90 2.53 -18.53
N ASN A 31 5.13 2.28 -19.81
CA ASN A 31 4.19 1.66 -20.75
C ASN A 31 4.54 0.19 -21.04
N GLY A 32 5.52 -0.40 -20.34
CA GLY A 32 6.02 -1.76 -20.54
C GLY A 32 7.07 -1.90 -21.64
N THR A 33 7.32 -0.85 -22.43
CA THR A 33 8.40 -0.88 -23.43
C THR A 33 9.77 -0.70 -22.79
N THR A 34 10.83 -1.05 -23.50
CA THR A 34 12.20 -0.85 -23.04
C THR A 34 12.75 0.51 -23.46
N ALA A 35 13.75 1.00 -22.73
CA ALA A 35 14.50 2.20 -23.06
C ALA A 35 15.98 2.02 -22.75
N ARG A 36 16.84 2.50 -23.64
CA ARG A 36 18.29 2.49 -23.45
C ARG A 36 18.73 3.71 -22.62
N VAL A 37 19.65 3.49 -21.70
CA VAL A 37 20.32 4.56 -20.94
C VAL A 37 21.34 5.24 -21.85
N ILE A 38 21.16 6.53 -22.11
CA ILE A 38 22.06 7.35 -22.94
C ILE A 38 23.21 7.88 -22.11
N SER A 39 22.90 8.43 -20.94
CA SER A 39 23.91 9.02 -20.06
C SER A 39 23.47 8.97 -18.61
N ILE A 40 24.47 9.00 -17.72
CA ILE A 40 24.28 8.99 -16.28
C ILE A 40 25.01 10.20 -15.70
N SER A 41 24.35 10.94 -14.83
CA SER A 41 24.92 12.09 -14.15
C SER A 41 24.86 11.92 -12.65
N ARG A 42 25.88 12.44 -11.96
CA ARG A 42 26.08 12.28 -10.53
C ARG A 42 26.33 13.65 -9.91
N ASP A 43 25.79 13.86 -8.71
CA ASP A 43 25.98 15.10 -7.95
C ASP A 43 25.79 14.83 -6.45
N ILE A 44 26.05 15.82 -5.61
CA ILE A 44 25.73 15.82 -4.18
C ILE A 44 24.71 16.91 -3.93
N GLN A 45 23.48 16.53 -3.59
CA GLN A 45 22.36 17.47 -3.40
C GLN A 45 21.60 17.16 -2.12
N THR A 46 20.87 18.17 -1.62
CA THR A 46 19.92 17.97 -0.54
C THR A 46 18.73 17.15 -1.06
N THR A 47 18.49 15.99 -0.46
CA THR A 47 17.38 15.11 -0.85
C THR A 47 16.13 15.35 0.01
N TYR A 48 15.00 14.90 -0.50
CA TYR A 48 13.70 14.92 0.15
C TYR A 48 13.09 13.53 0.09
N LEU A 49 12.54 13.08 1.22
CA LEU A 49 11.76 11.85 1.29
C LEU A 49 10.29 12.17 0.96
N LEU A 50 9.82 11.68 -0.17
CA LEU A 50 8.42 11.62 -0.55
C LEU A 50 7.86 10.28 -0.08
N SER A 51 6.99 10.28 0.94
CA SER A 51 6.44 9.05 1.52
C SER A 51 4.93 9.03 1.38
N GLN A 52 4.38 7.88 0.98
CA GLN A 52 2.95 7.64 0.96
C GLN A 52 2.34 7.91 2.33
N ARG A 53 1.24 8.67 2.34
CA ARG A 53 0.42 8.88 3.53
C ARG A 53 -0.31 7.60 3.86
N THR A 54 -0.11 7.11 5.08
CA THR A 54 -0.80 5.92 5.55
C THR A 54 -1.76 6.24 6.68
N LYS A 55 -2.66 5.29 6.96
CA LYS A 55 -3.47 5.30 8.17
C LYS A 55 -2.76 4.61 9.35
N HIS A 56 -1.58 4.03 9.12
CA HIS A 56 -0.77 3.43 10.17
C HIS A 56 -0.41 4.47 11.21
N ARG A 57 -0.41 4.04 12.46
CA ARG A 57 -0.01 4.86 13.59
C ARG A 57 1.47 4.54 13.82
N LYS A 58 2.38 5.43 13.41
CA LYS A 58 3.70 5.45 14.05
C LYS A 58 3.43 5.74 15.53
N THR A 59 3.73 4.77 16.39
CA THR A 59 3.79 4.91 17.85
C THR A 59 2.62 5.65 18.52
N GLU A 60 1.58 4.92 18.91
CA GLU A 60 0.70 5.40 19.99
C GLU A 60 0.42 4.37 21.10
N ASN A 61 0.70 3.08 20.92
CA ASN A 61 0.40 2.08 21.96
C ASN A 61 1.62 1.20 22.25
N ASN A 62 2.05 1.27 23.52
CA ASN A 62 2.97 0.39 24.26
C ASN A 62 4.42 0.88 24.30
N MET A 63 4.78 1.48 25.44
CA MET A 63 6.15 1.58 25.94
C MET A 63 6.68 0.24 26.50
N THR A 64 5.94 -0.85 26.37
CA THR A 64 6.35 -2.17 26.83
C THR A 64 6.79 -3.02 25.64
N PHE A 65 8.08 -3.36 25.67
CA PHE A 65 8.86 -4.24 24.79
C PHE A 65 9.26 -3.66 23.42
N ASP A 66 10.57 -3.35 23.37
CA ASP A 66 11.44 -3.11 22.21
C ASP A 66 10.96 -2.14 21.14
N ARG A 67 11.39 -0.87 21.26
CA ARG A 67 11.10 0.22 20.32
C ARG A 67 11.68 0.00 18.92
N SER A 68 12.67 -0.89 18.76
CA SER A 68 13.45 -1.01 17.52
C SER A 68 12.63 -1.52 16.31
N TYR A 69 11.58 -2.32 16.52
CA TYR A 69 10.85 -2.98 15.43
C TYR A 69 9.64 -2.23 14.85
N ARG A 70 9.23 -1.08 15.40
CA ARG A 70 8.01 -0.35 14.97
C ARG A 70 8.24 1.01 14.29
N GLU A 71 9.49 1.41 14.06
CA GLU A 71 9.78 2.69 13.41
C GLU A 71 9.57 2.66 11.88
N ASN A 72 9.73 1.47 11.28
CA ASN A 72 9.55 1.22 9.86
C ASN A 72 8.18 0.58 9.61
N ILE A 73 7.32 1.33 8.92
CA ILE A 73 6.06 0.79 8.41
C ILE A 73 6.41 0.06 7.11
N ASP A 74 6.21 -1.25 7.09
CA ASP A 74 6.46 -2.05 5.89
C ASP A 74 5.48 -1.73 4.76
N GLY A 75 5.95 -1.89 3.53
CA GLY A 75 5.11 -1.74 2.36
C GLY A 75 4.68 -0.31 2.02
N VAL A 76 5.29 0.72 2.61
CA VAL A 76 5.03 2.12 2.23
C VAL A 76 5.70 2.44 0.91
N LEU A 77 4.99 3.10 0.00
CA LEU A 77 5.61 3.67 -1.20
C LEU A 77 6.39 4.93 -0.83
N ASP A 78 7.68 4.94 -1.13
CA ASP A 78 8.52 6.10 -0.94
C ASP A 78 9.45 6.38 -2.12
N LEU A 79 9.94 7.61 -2.16
CA LEU A 79 10.85 8.12 -3.17
C LEU A 79 11.79 9.12 -2.50
N LYS A 80 13.08 8.96 -2.70
CA LYS A 80 14.09 9.91 -2.24
C LYS A 80 14.69 10.61 -3.43
N CYS A 81 14.46 11.91 -3.54
CA CYS A 81 14.92 12.68 -4.69
C CYS A 81 15.32 14.10 -4.33
N SER A 82 16.11 14.72 -5.20
CA SER A 82 16.52 16.11 -5.04
C SER A 82 15.39 17.09 -5.32
N LEU A 83 15.55 18.32 -4.84
CA LEU A 83 14.50 19.33 -4.85
C LEU A 83 14.09 19.80 -6.26
N GLY A 84 15.01 19.73 -7.23
CA GLY A 84 14.75 20.06 -8.63
C GLY A 84 14.05 18.93 -9.43
N HIS A 85 13.80 17.77 -8.83
CA HIS A 85 13.16 16.66 -9.54
C HIS A 85 11.69 16.97 -9.87
N THR A 86 11.27 16.66 -11.10
CA THR A 86 9.90 16.87 -11.59
C THR A 86 9.02 15.67 -11.28
N LEU A 87 7.93 15.91 -10.54
CA LEU A 87 6.93 14.91 -10.21
C LEU A 87 5.78 14.93 -11.22
N ASN A 88 5.31 13.76 -11.64
CA ASN A 88 4.06 13.62 -12.38
C ASN A 88 2.89 13.45 -11.40
N LEU A 89 2.07 14.49 -11.26
CA LEU A 89 0.99 14.56 -10.29
C LEU A 89 -0.36 14.42 -10.96
N THR A 90 -1.31 13.82 -10.22
CA THR A 90 -2.71 13.72 -10.66
C THR A 90 -3.65 14.30 -9.61
N LEU A 91 -4.65 15.04 -10.07
CA LEU A 91 -5.69 15.65 -9.22
C LEU A 91 -7.08 15.38 -9.79
N SER A 92 -7.96 14.81 -8.96
CA SER A 92 -9.36 14.64 -9.34
C SER A 92 -10.09 15.98 -9.36
N THR A 93 -10.74 16.26 -10.48
CA THR A 93 -11.35 17.55 -10.84
C THR A 93 -12.85 17.58 -10.82
N LYS A 94 -13.52 16.54 -10.27
CA LYS A 94 -14.99 16.48 -10.24
C LYS A 94 -15.57 17.81 -9.74
N PRO A 95 -16.22 18.60 -10.61
CA PRO A 95 -16.78 19.88 -10.22
C PRO A 95 -17.93 19.65 -9.25
N THR A 96 -18.14 20.62 -8.37
CA THR A 96 -19.13 20.50 -7.29
C THR A 96 -20.10 21.67 -7.34
N LEU A 97 -21.37 21.38 -7.08
CA LEU A 97 -22.42 22.37 -6.89
C LEU A 97 -22.75 22.45 -5.41
N GLU A 98 -22.66 23.65 -4.84
CA GLU A 98 -22.96 23.93 -3.44
C GLU A 98 -24.05 25.00 -3.36
N LYS A 99 -25.14 24.75 -2.62
CA LYS A 99 -26.17 25.75 -2.33
C LYS A 99 -25.83 26.47 -1.02
N SER A 100 -25.73 27.79 -1.07
CA SER A 100 -25.49 28.64 0.12
C SER A 100 -26.77 29.41 0.44
N PHE A 101 -27.58 28.86 1.34
CA PHE A 101 -28.82 29.50 1.81
C PHE A 101 -28.54 30.83 2.51
N LYS A 102 -27.44 30.93 3.28
CA LYS A 102 -27.05 32.15 3.98
C LYS A 102 -26.76 33.33 3.03
N LEU A 103 -26.20 33.04 1.85
CA LEU A 103 -25.83 34.04 0.85
C LEU A 103 -26.84 34.12 -0.30
N ASN A 104 -27.94 33.37 -0.23
CA ASN A 104 -28.94 33.23 -1.28
C ASN A 104 -28.35 32.95 -2.68
N GLN A 105 -27.33 32.08 -2.76
CA GLN A 105 -26.56 31.82 -3.97
C GLN A 105 -26.25 30.33 -4.17
N ILE A 106 -26.09 29.94 -5.43
CA ILE A 106 -25.57 28.63 -5.86
C ILE A 106 -24.14 28.83 -6.37
N LEU A 107 -23.22 27.97 -5.91
CA LEU A 107 -21.81 28.01 -6.26
C LEU A 107 -21.46 26.76 -7.07
N VAL A 108 -21.01 26.96 -8.30
CA VAL A 108 -20.35 25.91 -9.09
C VAL A 108 -18.84 26.09 -8.92
N ARG A 109 -18.16 25.07 -8.41
CA ARG A 109 -16.71 25.07 -8.18
C ARG A 109 -16.02 24.06 -9.08
N TRP A 110 -14.91 24.47 -9.69
CA TRP A 110 -14.08 23.60 -10.52
C TRP A 110 -12.60 23.92 -10.33
N ILE A 111 -11.75 23.10 -10.93
CA ILE A 111 -10.30 23.24 -10.89
C ILE A 111 -9.79 23.26 -12.31
N GLN A 112 -8.89 24.19 -12.61
CA GLN A 112 -8.21 24.27 -13.90
C GLN A 112 -6.72 24.55 -13.68
N LEU A 113 -5.91 24.22 -14.67
CA LEU A 113 -4.49 24.51 -14.72
C LEU A 113 -4.26 25.96 -15.15
N GLU A 114 -3.43 26.69 -14.40
CA GLU A 114 -3.06 28.07 -14.70
C GLU A 114 -1.56 28.29 -14.52
N ASP A 115 -1.01 29.14 -15.38
CA ASP A 115 0.36 29.58 -15.29
C ASP A 115 0.50 30.65 -14.21
N ILE A 116 1.48 30.47 -13.33
CA ILE A 116 1.84 31.46 -12.31
C ILE A 116 3.33 31.77 -12.38
N VAL A 117 3.67 33.02 -12.08
CA VAL A 117 5.05 33.45 -11.92
C VAL A 117 5.50 33.18 -10.48
N THR A 118 6.54 32.38 -10.37
CA THR A 118 7.20 32.07 -9.09
C THR A 118 8.06 33.23 -8.60
N ALA A 119 8.52 33.17 -7.36
CA ALA A 119 9.30 34.24 -6.74
C ALA A 119 10.67 34.46 -7.41
N ASN A 120 11.18 33.45 -8.13
CA ASN A 120 12.39 33.56 -8.93
C ASN A 120 12.12 33.82 -10.42
N GLY A 121 10.92 34.27 -10.78
CA GLY A 121 10.56 34.65 -12.15
C GLY A 121 10.23 33.50 -13.10
N ARG A 122 10.33 32.23 -12.68
CA ARG A 122 9.91 31.10 -13.53
C ARG A 122 8.39 31.02 -13.63
N ILE A 123 7.90 30.60 -14.79
CA ILE A 123 6.49 30.27 -15.00
C ILE A 123 6.28 28.79 -14.66
N ILE A 124 5.34 28.49 -13.78
CA ILE A 124 4.92 27.11 -13.47
C ILE A 124 3.42 26.96 -13.67
N ASN A 125 2.99 25.79 -14.12
CA ASN A 125 1.59 25.49 -14.38
C ASN A 125 1.02 24.65 -13.23
N ILE A 126 0.05 25.19 -12.48
CA ILE A 126 -0.50 24.54 -11.28
C ILE A 126 -2.03 24.60 -11.23
N PRO A 127 -2.69 23.65 -10.53
CA PRO A 127 -4.13 23.70 -10.35
C PRO A 127 -4.57 24.87 -9.48
N LYS A 128 -5.58 25.60 -9.94
CA LYS A 128 -6.27 26.69 -9.24
C LYS A 128 -7.76 26.41 -9.13
N PHE A 129 -8.33 26.81 -8.00
CA PHE A 129 -9.75 26.66 -7.73
C PHE A 129 -10.52 27.86 -8.27
N HIS A 130 -11.54 27.58 -9.06
CA HIS A 130 -12.47 28.57 -9.57
C HIS A 130 -13.85 28.34 -9.00
N ASN A 131 -14.63 29.41 -8.96
CA ASN A 131 -16.04 29.34 -8.66
C ASN A 131 -16.82 30.35 -9.49
N LYS A 132 -18.05 29.98 -9.84
CA LYS A 132 -19.04 30.83 -10.49
C LYS A 132 -20.30 30.83 -9.64
N LYS A 133 -20.86 32.01 -9.46
CA LYS A 133 -22.01 32.25 -8.58
C LYS A 133 -23.26 32.42 -9.43
N PHE A 134 -24.36 31.85 -8.96
CA PHE A 134 -25.69 31.96 -9.56
C PHE A 134 -26.70 32.32 -8.47
N PRO A 135 -27.81 33.01 -8.79
CA PRO A 135 -28.86 33.28 -7.82
C PRO A 135 -29.56 31.99 -7.37
N LEU A 136 -30.02 31.95 -6.11
CA LEU A 136 -30.78 30.83 -5.57
C LEU A 136 -32.28 30.97 -5.90
N ASN A 137 -32.61 30.83 -7.17
CA ASN A 137 -33.97 30.74 -7.71
C ASN A 137 -34.03 29.61 -8.75
N ASP A 138 -35.21 29.33 -9.30
CA ASP A 138 -35.39 28.22 -10.25
C ASP A 138 -34.54 28.41 -11.52
N ILE A 139 -34.50 29.64 -12.04
CA ILE A 139 -33.68 30.03 -13.20
C ILE A 139 -32.18 29.81 -12.91
N GLY A 140 -31.67 30.35 -11.80
CA GLY A 140 -30.27 30.22 -11.42
C GLY A 140 -29.86 28.79 -11.08
N THR A 141 -30.81 27.96 -10.62
CA THR A 141 -30.59 26.51 -10.43
C THR A 141 -30.38 25.82 -11.77
N LEU A 142 -31.21 26.12 -12.77
CA LEU A 142 -31.09 25.58 -14.11
C LEU A 142 -29.79 26.04 -14.78
N GLU A 143 -29.45 27.34 -14.69
CA GLU A 143 -28.19 27.88 -15.21
C GLU A 143 -26.96 27.25 -14.56
N ALA A 144 -26.97 27.08 -13.24
CA ALA A 144 -25.90 26.43 -12.51
C ALA A 144 -25.72 24.97 -12.92
N GLN A 145 -26.82 24.24 -13.18
CA GLN A 145 -26.78 22.87 -13.67
C GLN A 145 -26.25 22.79 -15.11
N THR A 146 -26.72 23.65 -16.01
CA THR A 146 -26.23 23.74 -17.39
C THR A 146 -24.74 24.05 -17.42
N TYR A 147 -24.29 25.00 -16.59
CA TYR A 147 -22.88 25.33 -16.45
C TYR A 147 -22.06 24.18 -15.82
N LEU A 148 -22.60 23.48 -14.82
CA LEU A 148 -21.94 22.31 -14.25
C LEU A 148 -21.74 21.22 -15.33
N ASN A 149 -22.76 20.99 -16.16
CA ASN A 149 -22.71 20.00 -17.22
C ASN A 149 -21.68 20.37 -18.30
N SER A 150 -21.58 21.65 -18.69
CA SER A 150 -20.55 22.09 -19.65
C SER A 150 -19.14 21.89 -19.10
N ILE A 151 -18.92 22.18 -17.81
CA ILE A 151 -17.63 21.94 -17.15
C ILE A 151 -17.35 20.43 -16.97
N LEU A 152 -18.37 19.60 -16.72
CA LEU A 152 -18.20 18.15 -16.63
C LEU A 152 -17.75 17.53 -17.95
N VAL A 153 -18.26 18.03 -19.07
CA VAL A 153 -17.82 17.60 -20.41
C VAL A 153 -16.35 17.97 -20.63
N GLN A 154 -15.97 19.20 -20.28
CA GLN A 154 -14.58 19.68 -20.42
C GLN A 154 -13.60 18.96 -19.47
N ASN A 155 -14.00 18.70 -18.23
CA ASN A 155 -13.17 18.15 -17.15
C ASN A 155 -13.55 16.70 -16.79
N SER A 156 -13.83 15.88 -17.81
CA SER A 156 -14.22 14.48 -17.63
C SER A 156 -13.08 13.60 -17.07
N LYS A 157 -11.82 14.02 -17.29
CA LYS A 157 -10.62 13.31 -16.85
C LYS A 157 -9.94 14.01 -15.67
N PRO A 158 -9.23 13.26 -14.79
CA PRO A 158 -8.35 13.87 -13.80
C PRO A 158 -7.29 14.76 -14.46
N LEU A 159 -6.94 15.87 -13.81
CA LEU A 159 -5.81 16.70 -14.26
C LEU A 159 -4.50 15.96 -14.01
N VAL A 160 -3.67 15.88 -15.04
CA VAL A 160 -2.29 15.42 -14.96
C VAL A 160 -1.39 16.62 -15.22
N TYR A 161 -0.45 16.86 -14.33
CA TYR A 161 0.47 17.99 -14.43
C TYR A 161 1.81 17.65 -13.81
N ASP A 162 2.86 18.32 -14.27
CA ASP A 162 4.22 18.14 -13.82
C ASP A 162 4.63 19.29 -12.89
N LEU A 163 5.26 18.98 -11.77
CA LEU A 163 5.68 19.98 -10.80
C LEU A 163 6.98 19.57 -10.09
N GLU A 164 7.94 20.48 -9.99
CA GLU A 164 9.18 20.24 -9.27
C GLU A 164 8.94 20.17 -7.75
N VAL A 165 9.75 19.37 -7.03
CA VAL A 165 9.59 19.19 -5.57
C VAL A 165 9.68 20.54 -4.82
N ARG A 166 10.55 21.47 -5.25
CA ARG A 166 10.62 22.84 -4.68
C ARG A 166 9.32 23.63 -4.78
N ASP A 167 8.50 23.34 -5.78
CA ASP A 167 7.33 24.15 -6.11
C ASP A 167 6.03 23.60 -5.49
N LEU A 168 6.10 22.48 -4.78
CA LEU A 168 4.96 21.90 -4.06
C LEU A 168 4.27 22.85 -3.07
N ASP A 169 4.99 23.87 -2.61
CA ASP A 169 4.48 24.87 -1.67
C ASP A 169 3.65 25.98 -2.34
N TYR A 170 3.70 26.10 -3.68
CA TYR A 170 2.83 27.01 -4.45
C TYR A 170 1.40 26.47 -4.58
N LEU A 171 1.21 25.16 -4.35
CA LEU A 171 -0.11 24.55 -4.28
C LEU A 171 -0.85 25.03 -3.01
N ASP A 172 -2.12 25.38 -3.17
CA ASP A 172 -2.99 25.62 -2.02
C ASP A 172 -3.16 24.32 -1.19
N ALA A 173 -3.60 24.46 0.06
CA ALA A 173 -3.70 23.34 0.99
C ALA A 173 -4.61 22.20 0.46
N GLN A 174 -5.70 22.53 -0.24
CA GLN A 174 -6.64 21.55 -0.77
C GLN A 174 -6.03 20.82 -1.96
N SER A 175 -5.44 21.54 -2.93
CA SER A 175 -4.70 20.95 -4.05
C SER A 175 -3.57 20.06 -3.55
N ARG A 176 -2.67 20.58 -2.70
CA ARG A 176 -1.53 19.83 -2.16
C ARG A 176 -1.94 18.56 -1.42
N SER A 177 -3.06 18.58 -0.70
CA SER A 177 -3.56 17.43 0.04
C SER A 177 -4.18 16.34 -0.84
N ARG A 178 -4.67 16.72 -2.02
CA ARG A 178 -5.38 15.86 -2.97
C ARG A 178 -4.53 15.43 -4.16
N SER A 179 -3.41 16.11 -4.44
CA SER A 179 -2.43 15.69 -5.45
C SER A 179 -1.87 14.33 -5.10
N LYS A 180 -1.84 13.44 -6.09
CA LYS A 180 -1.38 12.06 -5.94
C LYS A 180 -0.23 11.77 -6.88
N LEU A 181 0.69 10.95 -6.41
CA LEU A 181 1.62 10.19 -7.25
C LEU A 181 0.95 8.89 -7.69
N CYS A 182 1.54 8.20 -8.65
CA CYS A 182 1.02 6.93 -9.13
C CYS A 182 2.07 5.82 -9.19
N VAL A 183 1.57 4.60 -9.08
CA VAL A 183 2.25 3.35 -9.40
C VAL A 183 1.58 2.79 -10.64
N LYS A 184 2.38 2.32 -11.60
CA LYS A 184 1.89 1.67 -12.82
C LYS A 184 2.13 0.16 -12.76
N PRO A 185 1.23 -0.65 -13.36
CA PRO A 185 1.47 -2.07 -13.48
C PRO A 185 2.68 -2.36 -14.38
N VAL A 186 3.23 -3.55 -14.22
CA VAL A 186 4.20 -4.13 -15.13
C VAL A 186 3.42 -4.92 -16.18
N LEU A 187 3.38 -4.41 -17.40
CA LEU A 187 2.55 -4.97 -18.48
C LEU A 187 3.28 -6.03 -19.30
N THR A 188 4.61 -5.97 -19.34
CA THR A 188 5.46 -6.94 -20.03
C THR A 188 6.09 -7.88 -19.01
N GLY A 189 6.02 -9.18 -19.27
CA GLY A 189 6.67 -10.18 -18.43
C GLY A 189 8.10 -10.44 -18.88
N ASN A 190 8.90 -11.07 -18.01
CA ASN A 190 10.24 -11.57 -18.33
C ASN A 190 10.25 -13.04 -18.77
N GLY A 191 9.13 -13.76 -18.59
CA GLY A 191 8.96 -15.15 -19.02
C GLY A 191 9.93 -16.14 -18.34
N ARG A 192 10.42 -15.84 -17.15
CA ARG A 192 11.48 -16.65 -16.50
C ARG A 192 10.94 -17.98 -15.99
N LEU A 193 9.72 -18.02 -15.44
CA LEU A 193 9.13 -19.30 -15.04
C LEU A 193 8.83 -20.20 -16.25
N SER A 194 8.29 -19.63 -17.33
CA SER A 194 8.01 -20.39 -18.55
C SER A 194 9.30 -20.89 -19.22
N GLU A 195 10.35 -20.07 -19.25
CA GLU A 195 11.68 -20.49 -19.73
C GLU A 195 12.25 -21.65 -18.90
N PHE A 196 12.19 -21.56 -17.57
CA PHE A 196 12.68 -22.63 -16.71
C PHE A 196 11.93 -23.95 -16.92
N LEU A 197 10.61 -23.88 -17.11
CA LEU A 197 9.76 -25.06 -17.22
C LEU A 197 9.71 -25.68 -18.62
N THR A 198 9.87 -24.87 -19.67
CA THR A 198 9.62 -25.28 -21.06
C THR A 198 10.82 -25.10 -21.98
N GLY A 199 11.87 -24.39 -21.53
CA GLY A 199 12.98 -23.95 -22.36
C GLY A 199 12.66 -22.75 -23.26
N GLN A 200 11.43 -22.20 -23.21
CA GLN A 200 11.00 -21.07 -24.04
C GLN A 200 10.38 -19.96 -23.18
N ARG A 201 10.87 -18.73 -23.34
CA ARG A 201 10.29 -17.54 -22.69
C ARG A 201 8.88 -17.28 -23.21
N HIS A 202 8.00 -16.85 -22.31
CA HIS A 202 6.62 -16.46 -22.60
C HIS A 202 5.70 -17.58 -23.09
N LEU A 203 6.14 -18.85 -23.05
CA LEU A 203 5.30 -20.00 -23.36
C LEU A 203 4.40 -20.37 -22.16
N ASN A 204 3.37 -19.58 -21.92
CA ASN A 204 2.48 -19.70 -20.75
C ASN A 204 1.33 -20.68 -20.97
N THR A 205 1.66 -21.96 -21.17
CA THR A 205 0.65 -23.03 -21.24
C THR A 205 -0.14 -23.15 -19.94
N LEU A 206 -1.31 -23.81 -19.98
CA LEU A 206 -2.10 -24.09 -18.79
C LEU A 206 -1.26 -24.84 -17.73
N SER A 207 -0.40 -25.78 -18.13
CA SER A 207 0.50 -26.48 -17.21
C SER A 207 1.46 -25.52 -16.48
N VAL A 208 2.02 -24.52 -17.17
CA VAL A 208 2.90 -23.51 -16.54
C VAL A 208 2.12 -22.66 -15.54
N GLN A 209 0.89 -22.25 -15.89
CA GLN A 209 0.01 -21.53 -14.97
C GLN A 209 -0.36 -22.38 -13.75
N ASN A 210 -0.65 -23.67 -13.94
CA ASN A 210 -0.92 -24.61 -12.85
C ASN A 210 0.28 -24.80 -11.92
N MET A 211 1.50 -24.83 -12.47
CA MET A 211 2.72 -24.85 -11.67
C MET A 211 2.86 -23.55 -10.87
N ALA A 212 2.62 -22.39 -11.47
CA ALA A 212 2.64 -21.10 -10.76
C ALA A 212 1.64 -21.09 -9.59
N TRP A 213 0.41 -21.55 -9.83
CA TRP A 213 -0.61 -21.73 -8.78
C TRP A 213 -0.15 -22.69 -7.68
N LEU A 214 0.43 -23.83 -8.01
CA LEU A 214 0.95 -24.80 -7.04
C LEU A 214 2.06 -24.20 -6.16
N ILE A 215 2.96 -23.39 -6.74
CA ILE A 215 4.00 -22.68 -5.98
C ILE A 215 3.37 -21.68 -5.02
N GLY A 216 2.37 -20.91 -5.48
CA GLY A 216 1.61 -19.99 -4.62
C GLY A 216 0.99 -20.72 -3.43
N LEU A 217 0.33 -21.85 -3.69
CA LEU A 217 -0.28 -22.71 -2.67
C LEU A 217 0.75 -23.20 -1.64
N TRP A 218 1.93 -23.60 -2.10
CA TRP A 218 3.03 -24.02 -1.21
C TRP A 218 3.62 -22.84 -0.41
N ILE A 219 3.74 -21.65 -1.00
CA ILE A 219 4.20 -20.47 -0.26
C ILE A 219 3.28 -20.16 0.93
N GLY A 220 1.97 -20.38 0.78
CA GLY A 220 1.02 -20.31 1.90
C GLY A 220 1.21 -21.46 2.88
N ASP A 221 0.76 -22.67 2.52
CA ASP A 221 0.57 -23.79 3.45
C ASP A 221 1.57 -24.94 3.29
N GLY A 222 2.59 -24.74 2.47
CA GLY A 222 3.67 -25.70 2.25
C GLY A 222 4.66 -25.83 3.40
N THR A 223 5.34 -26.98 3.48
CA THR A 223 6.46 -27.18 4.40
C THR A 223 7.79 -26.83 3.73
N THR A 224 8.72 -26.19 4.44
CA THR A 224 10.05 -25.86 3.91
C THR A 224 10.97 -27.09 3.77
N VAL A 225 10.59 -28.22 4.37
CA VAL A 225 11.42 -29.42 4.44
C VAL A 225 11.20 -30.35 3.25
N ARG A 226 10.00 -30.39 2.67
CA ARG A 226 9.59 -31.36 1.64
C ARG A 226 8.43 -30.82 0.78
N PRO A 227 8.20 -31.37 -0.42
CA PRO A 227 7.07 -30.98 -1.26
C PRO A 227 5.77 -31.56 -0.69
N GLU A 228 5.27 -30.86 0.32
CA GLU A 228 4.09 -31.19 1.11
C GLU A 228 3.35 -29.88 1.41
N ILE A 229 2.02 -29.90 1.34
CA ILE A 229 1.12 -28.77 1.55
C ILE A 229 0.02 -29.18 2.53
N SER A 230 -0.36 -28.28 3.43
CA SER A 230 -1.52 -28.48 4.31
C SER A 230 -2.79 -28.04 3.57
N VAL A 231 -3.83 -28.87 3.55
CA VAL A 231 -5.13 -28.55 2.93
C VAL A 231 -6.26 -28.85 3.90
N ASP A 232 -7.27 -27.98 3.94
CA ASP A 232 -8.48 -28.21 4.74
C ASP A 232 -9.31 -29.35 4.14
N SER A 233 -9.61 -30.38 4.92
CA SER A 233 -10.43 -31.52 4.48
C SER A 233 -11.85 -31.15 4.09
N LEU A 234 -12.35 -30.01 4.55
CA LEU A 234 -13.67 -29.50 4.15
C LEU A 234 -13.64 -28.79 2.79
N ASP A 235 -12.46 -28.45 2.27
CA ASP A 235 -12.29 -27.84 0.95
C ASP A 235 -12.02 -28.91 -0.10
N THR A 236 -13.05 -29.69 -0.42
CA THR A 236 -12.96 -30.75 -1.43
C THR A 236 -12.62 -30.21 -2.81
N SER A 237 -13.13 -29.01 -3.15
CA SER A 237 -12.82 -28.33 -4.41
C SER A 237 -11.33 -28.05 -4.59
N LEU A 238 -10.65 -27.59 -3.52
CA LEU A 238 -9.22 -27.34 -3.57
C LEU A 238 -8.41 -28.65 -3.73
N MET A 239 -8.85 -29.72 -3.05
CA MET A 239 -8.22 -31.04 -3.18
C MET A 239 -8.38 -31.65 -4.58
N GLU A 240 -9.57 -31.57 -5.17
CA GLU A 240 -9.85 -32.04 -6.53
C GLU A 240 -9.02 -31.26 -7.56
N ALA A 241 -8.99 -29.93 -7.43
CA ALA A 241 -8.16 -29.09 -8.29
C ALA A 241 -6.67 -29.41 -8.13
N LEU A 242 -6.18 -29.61 -6.91
CA LEU A 242 -4.78 -29.97 -6.67
C LEU A 242 -4.41 -31.28 -7.40
N ILE A 243 -5.30 -32.27 -7.44
CA ILE A 243 -5.09 -33.53 -8.16
C ILE A 243 -5.08 -33.31 -9.67
N GLU A 244 -6.08 -32.62 -10.21
CA GLU A 244 -6.24 -32.45 -11.65
C GLU A 244 -5.17 -31.53 -12.26
N LEU A 245 -4.88 -30.40 -11.62
CA LEU A 245 -3.97 -29.38 -12.16
C LEU A 245 -2.50 -29.82 -12.15
N THR A 246 -2.13 -30.75 -11.28
CA THR A 246 -0.74 -31.21 -11.11
C THR A 246 -0.44 -32.49 -11.90
N LYS A 247 -1.47 -33.18 -12.39
CA LYS A 247 -1.37 -34.38 -13.23
C LYS A 247 -0.50 -34.21 -14.49
N PRO A 248 -0.56 -33.10 -15.25
CA PRO A 248 0.32 -32.90 -16.42
C PRO A 248 1.81 -32.87 -16.07
N TRP A 249 2.15 -32.52 -14.83
CA TRP A 249 3.52 -32.53 -14.31
C TRP A 249 3.96 -33.89 -13.76
N GLY A 250 3.10 -34.92 -13.86
CA GLY A 250 3.34 -36.22 -13.25
C GLY A 250 3.42 -36.15 -11.73
N ILE A 251 2.77 -35.15 -11.13
CA ILE A 251 2.69 -34.97 -9.69
C ILE A 251 1.37 -35.58 -9.21
N TYR A 252 1.46 -36.40 -8.15
CA TYR A 252 0.34 -37.11 -7.56
C TYR A 252 0.22 -36.74 -6.08
N PRO A 253 -0.68 -35.81 -5.74
CA PRO A 253 -0.97 -35.46 -4.36
C PRO A 253 -1.57 -36.65 -3.61
N SER A 254 -1.10 -36.93 -2.40
CA SER A 254 -1.72 -37.92 -1.52
C SER A 254 -1.52 -37.58 -0.06
N TYR A 255 -2.50 -37.93 0.78
CA TYR A 255 -2.41 -37.83 2.22
C TYR A 255 -2.80 -39.17 2.85
N THR A 256 -2.36 -39.37 4.09
CA THR A 256 -2.74 -40.50 4.94
C THR A 256 -3.30 -39.93 6.22
N ASP A 257 -4.50 -40.37 6.62
CA ASP A 257 -5.06 -39.96 7.88
C ASP A 257 -4.25 -40.47 9.06
N SER A 258 -4.02 -39.59 10.03
CA SER A 258 -3.56 -39.99 11.35
C SER A 258 -4.67 -40.77 12.07
N VAL A 259 -4.29 -41.53 13.11
CA VAL A 259 -5.21 -42.31 13.96
C VAL A 259 -6.41 -41.48 14.43
N ILE A 260 -6.19 -40.18 14.67
CA ILE A 260 -7.24 -39.18 14.87
C ILE A 260 -7.26 -38.27 13.63
N PRO A 261 -8.34 -38.25 12.84
CA PRO A 261 -8.40 -37.42 11.63
C PRO A 261 -8.44 -35.94 12.01
N LEU A 262 -7.39 -35.21 11.64
CA LEU A 262 -7.34 -33.76 11.75
C LEU A 262 -8.05 -33.12 10.55
N ARG A 263 -8.60 -31.91 10.76
CA ARG A 263 -9.20 -31.11 9.68
C ARG A 263 -8.16 -30.68 8.64
N ALA A 264 -6.99 -30.23 9.09
CA ALA A 264 -5.88 -29.98 8.19
C ALA A 264 -5.22 -31.32 7.79
N LYS A 265 -5.15 -31.59 6.49
CA LYS A 265 -4.51 -32.77 5.90
C LYS A 265 -3.15 -32.40 5.35
N HIS A 266 -2.14 -33.21 5.64
CA HIS A 266 -0.79 -33.06 5.10
C HIS A 266 -0.68 -33.83 3.79
N VAL A 267 -0.76 -33.10 2.67
CA VAL A 267 -0.76 -33.65 1.31
C VAL A 267 0.65 -33.64 0.76
N LYS A 268 1.22 -34.82 0.50
CA LYS A 268 2.54 -35.00 -0.11
C LYS A 268 2.41 -35.06 -1.62
N LEU A 269 3.31 -34.37 -2.30
CA LEU A 269 3.34 -34.25 -3.76
C LEU A 269 4.38 -35.22 -4.32
N TYR A 270 3.93 -36.39 -4.77
CA TYR A 270 4.83 -37.42 -5.33
C TYR A 270 5.06 -37.20 -6.81
N TYR A 271 6.28 -37.45 -7.29
CA TYR A 271 6.56 -37.47 -8.73
C TYR A 271 6.62 -38.91 -9.27
N GLY A 272 5.96 -39.17 -10.40
CA GLY A 272 5.94 -40.47 -11.07
C GLY A 272 4.89 -41.46 -10.52
N LYS A 273 4.98 -42.75 -10.89
CA LYS A 273 3.98 -43.75 -10.48
C LYS A 273 3.89 -43.86 -8.95
N LYS A 274 2.67 -43.81 -8.42
CA LYS A 274 2.33 -44.07 -7.01
C LYS A 274 3.08 -45.35 -6.56
N PRO A 275 4.01 -45.29 -5.60
CA PRO A 275 4.83 -46.44 -5.29
C PRO A 275 3.95 -47.58 -4.75
N ALA A 276 4.09 -48.77 -5.33
CA ALA A 276 3.38 -49.97 -4.88
C ALA A 276 3.92 -50.54 -3.55
N ASN A 277 5.06 -50.04 -3.04
CA ASN A 277 5.77 -50.59 -1.88
C ASN A 277 6.37 -49.50 -0.96
N LYS A 278 6.71 -49.92 0.28
CA LYS A 278 7.25 -49.16 1.44
C LYS A 278 8.45 -48.21 1.20
N LYS A 279 8.95 -48.02 -0.04
CA LYS A 279 9.97 -47.01 -0.42
C LYS A 279 9.36 -45.61 -0.61
N TYR A 280 8.54 -45.20 0.35
CA TYR A 280 7.70 -44.00 0.33
C TYR A 280 8.48 -42.67 0.32
N TYR A 281 9.76 -42.67 0.70
CA TYR A 281 10.56 -41.45 0.86
C TYR A 281 11.44 -41.08 -0.35
N GLN A 282 11.76 -42.02 -1.25
CA GLN A 282 12.70 -41.77 -2.35
C GLN A 282 12.09 -40.92 -3.49
N ASN A 283 10.76 -40.91 -3.68
CA ASN A 283 10.09 -40.28 -4.82
C ASN A 283 9.43 -38.91 -4.51
N CYS A 284 9.62 -38.39 -3.30
CA CYS A 284 9.01 -37.12 -2.91
C CYS A 284 9.91 -35.93 -3.29
N LYS A 285 11.22 -35.99 -3.02
CA LYS A 285 12.17 -34.91 -3.37
C LYS A 285 12.94 -35.18 -4.66
N THR A 286 13.40 -36.41 -4.87
CA THR A 286 14.26 -36.79 -5.99
C THR A 286 13.51 -36.64 -7.30
N ASN A 287 14.08 -35.90 -8.26
CA ASN A 287 13.51 -35.66 -9.59
C ASN A 287 12.10 -35.04 -9.59
N ASN A 288 11.62 -34.51 -8.48
CA ASN A 288 10.31 -33.87 -8.43
C ASN A 288 10.39 -32.49 -9.12
N PRO A 289 9.70 -32.28 -10.26
CA PRO A 289 9.79 -31.03 -11.01
C PRO A 289 9.32 -29.82 -10.19
N PHE A 290 8.30 -29.99 -9.35
CA PHE A 290 7.85 -28.92 -8.45
C PHE A 290 8.92 -28.57 -7.42
N TRP A 291 9.57 -29.57 -6.81
CA TRP A 291 10.60 -29.29 -5.81
C TRP A 291 11.86 -28.66 -6.42
N LYS A 292 12.22 -29.04 -7.66
CA LYS A 292 13.27 -28.36 -8.42
C LYS A 292 12.97 -26.89 -8.64
N VAL A 293 11.74 -26.56 -9.04
CA VAL A 293 11.30 -25.17 -9.19
C VAL A 293 11.45 -24.41 -7.86
N VAL A 294 10.98 -24.99 -6.75
CA VAL A 294 11.08 -24.36 -5.43
C VAL A 294 12.52 -24.04 -5.04
N THR A 295 13.45 -24.97 -5.30
CA THR A 295 14.85 -24.83 -4.87
C THR A 295 15.73 -24.06 -5.85
N GLU A 296 15.54 -24.24 -7.16
CA GLU A 296 16.40 -23.65 -8.20
C GLU A 296 15.96 -22.23 -8.58
N LEU A 297 14.68 -21.89 -8.39
CA LEU A 297 14.16 -20.51 -8.57
C LEU A 297 14.04 -19.73 -7.25
N ASP A 298 14.68 -20.19 -6.18
CA ASP A 298 14.82 -19.45 -4.92
C ASP A 298 13.48 -19.08 -4.24
N PHE A 299 12.45 -19.93 -4.36
CA PHE A 299 11.24 -19.84 -3.53
C PHE A 299 11.48 -20.30 -2.09
N LYS A 300 12.64 -20.92 -1.86
CA LYS A 300 13.18 -21.26 -0.56
C LYS A 300 14.56 -20.61 -0.43
N ASN A 301 14.73 -19.76 0.58
CA ASN A 301 15.98 -19.08 0.84
C ASN A 301 17.11 -20.10 1.08
N ARG A 302 18.27 -19.87 0.46
CA ARG A 302 19.40 -20.80 0.51
C ARG A 302 20.13 -20.81 1.85
N GLU A 303 20.07 -19.71 2.59
CA GLU A 303 20.81 -19.53 3.85
C GLU A 303 20.04 -20.13 5.03
N ASP A 304 18.79 -19.74 5.22
CA ASP A 304 17.98 -20.14 6.39
C ASP A 304 16.84 -21.13 6.08
N GLY A 305 16.62 -21.42 4.79
CA GLY A 305 15.56 -22.32 4.35
C GLY A 305 14.15 -21.76 4.51
N SER A 306 13.99 -20.46 4.80
CA SER A 306 12.70 -19.78 4.90
C SER A 306 12.02 -19.66 3.53
N LYS A 307 10.71 -19.42 3.54
CA LYS A 307 9.95 -19.21 2.29
C LYS A 307 10.28 -17.84 1.71
N GLU A 308 10.39 -17.76 0.40
CA GLU A 308 10.73 -16.53 -0.31
C GLU A 308 9.91 -16.40 -1.60
N ILE A 309 9.60 -15.16 -1.97
CA ILE A 309 9.03 -14.85 -3.28
C ILE A 309 10.11 -14.12 -4.08
N PRO A 310 10.72 -14.78 -5.07
CA PRO A 310 11.89 -14.28 -5.77
C PRO A 310 11.55 -13.03 -6.60
N PRO A 311 12.47 -12.04 -6.69
CA PRO A 311 12.19 -10.77 -7.36
C PRO A 311 11.79 -10.85 -8.83
N PHE A 312 12.28 -11.87 -9.56
CA PHE A 312 11.92 -12.03 -10.97
C PHE A 312 10.39 -12.18 -11.16
N LEU A 313 9.70 -12.78 -10.18
CA LEU A 313 8.27 -13.02 -10.23
C LEU A 313 7.47 -11.72 -10.20
N TYR A 314 8.06 -10.61 -9.73
CA TYR A 314 7.40 -9.30 -9.71
C TYR A 314 7.17 -8.74 -11.11
N CYS A 315 7.93 -9.26 -12.08
CA CYS A 315 7.94 -8.83 -13.47
C CYS A 315 7.80 -10.03 -14.43
N ASP A 316 7.34 -11.20 -13.96
CA ASP A 316 7.03 -12.33 -14.85
C ASP A 316 5.73 -12.06 -15.62
N ASP A 317 5.34 -12.96 -16.50
CA ASP A 317 4.14 -12.82 -17.30
C ASP A 317 2.90 -12.64 -16.43
N ILE A 318 1.93 -11.89 -16.94
CA ILE A 318 0.76 -11.45 -16.16
C ILE A 318 0.00 -12.66 -15.62
N GLU A 319 -0.26 -13.65 -16.46
CA GLU A 319 -1.00 -14.87 -16.13
C GLU A 319 -0.27 -15.70 -15.07
N ILE A 320 1.06 -15.68 -15.08
CA ILE A 320 1.90 -16.38 -14.09
C ILE A 320 1.79 -15.71 -12.73
N ARG A 321 1.87 -14.37 -12.69
CA ARG A 321 1.68 -13.60 -11.46
C ARG A 321 0.29 -13.77 -10.88
N GLU A 322 -0.74 -13.82 -11.74
CA GLU A 322 -2.13 -14.03 -11.33
C GLU A 322 -2.35 -15.44 -10.78
N ALA A 323 -1.89 -16.46 -11.49
CA ALA A 323 -2.00 -17.85 -11.06
C ALA A 323 -1.24 -18.08 -9.73
N PHE A 324 -0.01 -17.57 -9.61
CA PHE A 324 0.75 -17.62 -8.36
C PHE A 324 0.01 -16.97 -7.19
N LEU A 325 -0.49 -15.74 -7.39
CA LEU A 325 -1.21 -15.02 -6.34
C LEU A 325 -2.50 -15.74 -5.96
N ALA A 326 -3.21 -16.34 -6.93
CA ALA A 326 -4.39 -17.15 -6.69
C ALA A 326 -4.11 -18.39 -5.84
N GLY A 327 -3.04 -19.12 -6.11
CA GLY A 327 -2.64 -20.27 -5.29
C GLY A 327 -2.31 -19.87 -3.86
N LEU A 328 -1.64 -18.72 -3.69
CA LEU A 328 -1.35 -18.18 -2.36
C LEU A 328 -2.64 -17.76 -1.61
N ILE A 329 -3.64 -17.24 -2.33
CA ILE A 329 -4.96 -16.94 -1.78
C ILE A 329 -5.69 -18.23 -1.40
N ASP A 330 -5.62 -19.28 -2.23
CA ASP A 330 -6.24 -20.58 -1.96
C ASP A 330 -5.70 -21.26 -0.70
N ALA A 331 -4.42 -21.07 -0.38
CA ALA A 331 -3.84 -21.49 0.89
C ALA A 331 -4.32 -20.59 2.04
N ASP A 332 -3.69 -19.43 2.23
CA ASP A 332 -3.81 -18.63 3.45
C ASP A 332 -4.57 -17.30 3.26
N GLY A 333 -5.29 -17.18 2.15
CA GLY A 333 -6.10 -16.01 1.83
C GLY A 333 -7.51 -16.06 2.37
N TYR A 334 -7.97 -14.93 2.90
CA TYR A 334 -9.37 -14.68 3.22
C TYR A 334 -9.96 -13.67 2.23
N VAL A 335 -11.00 -14.08 1.49
CA VAL A 335 -11.74 -13.22 0.56
C VAL A 335 -12.99 -12.70 1.26
N SER A 336 -13.10 -11.39 1.46
CA SER A 336 -14.30 -10.79 2.03
C SER A 336 -15.50 -11.04 1.13
N LYS A 337 -16.66 -11.37 1.73
CA LYS A 337 -17.94 -11.34 1.02
C LYS A 337 -18.18 -9.94 0.47
N GLU A 338 -18.69 -9.83 -0.76
CA GLU A 338 -18.93 -8.54 -1.40
C GLU A 338 -19.96 -7.75 -0.57
N VAL A 339 -19.49 -6.75 0.19
CA VAL A 339 -20.35 -5.96 1.10
C VAL A 339 -21.09 -4.84 0.34
N SER A 340 -20.82 -4.66 -0.96
CA SER A 340 -21.37 -3.55 -1.74
C SER A 340 -21.46 -3.90 -3.22
N GLN A 341 -22.51 -3.44 -3.90
CA GLN A 341 -22.68 -3.46 -5.38
C GLN A 341 -21.59 -2.70 -6.16
N SER A 342 -20.43 -2.41 -5.55
CA SER A 342 -19.37 -1.59 -6.13
C SER A 342 -18.39 -2.38 -7.00
N GLY A 343 -18.53 -3.71 -7.12
CA GLY A 343 -17.63 -4.56 -7.89
C GLY A 343 -16.20 -4.56 -7.35
N LYS A 344 -16.03 -4.28 -6.05
CA LYS A 344 -14.73 -4.22 -5.38
C LYS A 344 -14.52 -5.46 -4.53
N TYR A 345 -13.40 -6.13 -4.77
CA TYR A 345 -12.96 -7.28 -4.01
C TYR A 345 -11.93 -6.85 -2.97
N GLN A 346 -11.93 -7.58 -1.85
CA GLN A 346 -10.93 -7.44 -0.80
C GLN A 346 -10.44 -8.82 -0.39
N VAL A 347 -9.13 -8.95 -0.32
CA VAL A 347 -8.43 -10.16 0.08
C VAL A 347 -7.42 -9.80 1.16
N ASN A 348 -7.28 -10.64 2.18
CA ASN A 348 -6.21 -10.52 3.17
C ASN A 348 -5.45 -11.85 3.23
N ILE A 349 -4.11 -11.79 3.19
CA ILE A 349 -3.22 -12.96 3.35
C ILE A 349 -2.37 -12.72 4.59
N GLN A 350 -2.22 -13.72 5.45
CA GLN A 350 -1.34 -13.63 6.62
C GLN A 350 0.01 -14.25 6.31
N THR A 351 1.09 -13.72 6.90
CA THR A 351 2.40 -14.36 6.83
C THR A 351 3.29 -13.91 7.96
N ILE A 352 4.18 -14.78 8.41
CA ILE A 352 5.27 -14.43 9.34
C ILE A 352 6.57 -14.09 8.62
N TYR A 353 6.63 -14.30 7.30
CA TYR A 353 7.85 -14.13 6.51
C TYR A 353 7.88 -12.74 5.85
N PRO A 354 8.86 -11.87 6.20
CA PRO A 354 8.99 -10.56 5.57
C PRO A 354 9.21 -10.63 4.05
N SER A 355 9.94 -11.63 3.57
CA SER A 355 10.18 -11.93 2.15
C SER A 355 8.87 -12.17 1.40
N VAL A 356 7.98 -13.01 1.96
CA VAL A 356 6.65 -13.30 1.40
C VAL A 356 5.76 -12.05 1.42
N MET A 357 5.75 -11.28 2.52
CA MET A 357 5.03 -10.01 2.60
C MET A 357 5.48 -9.03 1.50
N LYS A 358 6.79 -8.85 1.31
CA LYS A 358 7.34 -8.00 0.24
C LYS A 358 6.97 -8.52 -1.15
N GLY A 359 7.01 -9.84 -1.35
CA GLY A 359 6.61 -10.48 -2.60
C GLY A 359 5.16 -10.23 -2.97
N ILE A 360 4.23 -10.44 -2.03
CA ILE A 360 2.79 -10.17 -2.21
C ILE A 360 2.57 -8.73 -2.65
N ILE A 361 3.23 -7.77 -1.99
CA ILE A 361 3.09 -6.34 -2.31
C ILE A 361 3.55 -6.04 -3.72
N ASN A 362 4.73 -6.53 -4.10
CA ASN A 362 5.30 -6.24 -5.41
C ASN A 362 4.50 -6.90 -6.53
N ILE A 363 4.07 -8.15 -6.36
CA ILE A 363 3.22 -8.84 -7.34
C ILE A 363 1.87 -8.12 -7.47
N ALA A 364 1.18 -7.83 -6.37
CA ALA A 364 -0.09 -7.12 -6.41
C ALA A 364 0.02 -5.73 -7.09
N ARG A 365 1.05 -4.94 -6.74
CA ARG A 365 1.30 -3.64 -7.40
C ARG A 365 1.59 -3.78 -8.89
N SER A 366 2.38 -4.79 -9.27
CA SER A 366 2.70 -5.08 -10.66
C SER A 366 1.46 -5.45 -11.49
N LEU A 367 0.39 -5.93 -10.85
CA LEU A 367 -0.91 -6.24 -11.46
C LEU A 367 -1.93 -5.11 -11.36
N SER A 368 -1.55 -3.95 -10.81
CA SER A 368 -2.43 -2.82 -10.47
C SER A 368 -3.47 -3.09 -9.38
N ILE A 369 -3.09 -3.85 -8.36
CA ILE A 369 -3.92 -4.14 -7.19
C ILE A 369 -3.41 -3.27 -6.03
N ASN A 370 -4.32 -2.58 -5.34
CA ASN A 370 -3.95 -1.74 -4.19
C ASN A 370 -3.61 -2.60 -2.99
N THR A 371 -2.50 -2.29 -2.33
CA THR A 371 -1.99 -3.04 -1.17
C THR A 371 -1.93 -2.20 0.10
N THR A 372 -2.17 -2.85 1.24
CA THR A 372 -2.01 -2.29 2.58
C THR A 372 -1.45 -3.35 3.52
N ILE A 373 -0.45 -3.01 4.34
CA ILE A 373 0.15 -3.96 5.28
C ILE A 373 -0.12 -3.53 6.70
N THR A 374 -0.70 -4.41 7.51
CA THR A 374 -0.73 -4.24 8.97
C THR A 374 0.10 -5.29 9.64
N SER A 375 0.78 -4.96 10.73
CA SER A 375 1.51 -5.93 11.54
C SER A 375 0.83 -6.17 12.87
N LYS A 376 0.83 -7.42 13.32
CA LYS A 376 0.42 -7.86 14.66
C LYS A 376 1.69 -8.24 15.43
N PRO A 377 1.96 -7.61 16.58
CA PRO A 377 3.18 -7.87 17.33
C PRO A 377 3.21 -9.29 17.87
N GLU A 378 4.42 -9.74 18.18
CA GLU A 378 4.64 -10.98 18.91
C GLU A 378 3.92 -10.95 20.26
N ARG A 379 3.30 -12.07 20.61
CA ARG A 379 2.55 -12.23 21.86
C ARG A 379 2.46 -13.69 22.26
N ILE A 380 2.37 -13.92 23.55
CA ILE A 380 1.95 -15.20 24.09
C ILE A 380 0.42 -15.20 24.14
N ALA A 381 -0.19 -16.25 23.59
CA ALA A 381 -1.65 -16.43 23.58
C ALA A 381 -2.00 -17.82 24.12
N ILE A 382 -3.04 -17.89 24.95
CA ILE A 382 -3.58 -19.18 25.40
C ILE A 382 -4.67 -19.59 24.41
N ILE A 383 -4.41 -20.63 23.62
CA ILE A 383 -5.34 -21.17 22.63
C ILE A 383 -5.74 -22.58 23.06
N LYS A 384 -7.02 -22.78 23.38
CA LYS A 384 -7.55 -24.05 23.89
C LYS A 384 -6.74 -24.60 25.08
N GLY A 385 -6.41 -23.72 26.03
CA GLY A 385 -5.64 -24.06 27.24
C GLY A 385 -4.15 -24.30 27.02
N LYS A 386 -3.63 -24.16 25.80
CA LYS A 386 -2.20 -24.26 25.50
C LYS A 386 -1.59 -22.89 25.30
N GLU A 387 -0.44 -22.67 25.92
CA GLU A 387 0.37 -21.50 25.66
C GLU A 387 1.01 -21.60 24.27
N VAL A 388 0.73 -20.61 23.42
CA VAL A 388 1.24 -20.53 22.05
C VAL A 388 2.00 -19.21 21.91
N HIS A 389 3.25 -19.32 21.51
CA HIS A 389 4.07 -18.16 21.17
C HIS A 389 3.76 -17.69 19.74
N CYS A 390 2.92 -16.66 19.61
CA CYS A 390 2.58 -16.08 18.32
C CYS A 390 3.67 -15.10 17.88
N LYS A 391 4.37 -15.42 16.78
CA LYS A 391 5.39 -14.53 16.19
C LYS A 391 4.77 -13.24 15.62
N LEU A 392 5.63 -12.25 15.34
CA LEU A 392 5.28 -11.10 14.52
C LEU A 392 4.62 -11.57 13.20
N THR A 393 3.42 -11.07 12.93
CA THR A 393 2.62 -11.47 11.77
C THR A 393 2.30 -10.25 10.91
N TYR A 394 2.40 -10.40 9.59
CA TYR A 394 1.98 -9.44 8.59
C TYR A 394 0.62 -9.83 8.02
N ASP A 395 -0.33 -8.90 8.04
CA ASP A 395 -1.61 -8.97 7.34
C ASP A 395 -1.47 -8.15 6.04
N CYS A 396 -1.39 -8.86 4.92
CA CYS A 396 -1.28 -8.31 3.58
C CYS A 396 -2.67 -8.13 2.97
N GLY A 397 -3.22 -6.91 3.06
CA GLY A 397 -4.51 -6.57 2.47
C GLY A 397 -4.38 -6.12 1.02
N MET A 398 -5.23 -6.65 0.16
CA MET A 398 -5.35 -6.34 -1.26
C MET A 398 -6.77 -5.88 -1.58
N THR A 399 -6.90 -4.82 -2.37
CA THR A 399 -8.19 -4.31 -2.85
C THR A 399 -8.12 -3.96 -4.32
N GLY A 400 -9.16 -4.31 -5.08
CA GLY A 400 -9.19 -4.09 -6.52
C GLY A 400 -10.56 -4.36 -7.11
N THR A 401 -10.72 -4.01 -8.39
CA THR A 401 -11.91 -4.31 -9.19
C THR A 401 -11.60 -5.51 -10.09
N THR A 402 -11.59 -5.33 -11.40
CA THR A 402 -11.45 -6.40 -12.39
C THR A 402 -10.07 -7.05 -12.37
N ALA A 403 -8.99 -6.32 -12.07
CA ALA A 403 -7.66 -6.93 -11.91
C ALA A 403 -7.60 -7.96 -10.77
N LEU A 404 -8.17 -7.64 -9.61
CA LEU A 404 -8.21 -8.59 -8.48
C LEU A 404 -9.26 -9.69 -8.71
N GLN A 405 -10.39 -9.37 -9.36
CA GLN A 405 -11.36 -10.38 -9.78
C GLN A 405 -10.74 -11.41 -10.72
N ASN A 406 -9.88 -10.98 -11.65
CA ASN A 406 -9.19 -11.87 -12.56
C ASN A 406 -8.28 -12.84 -11.81
N VAL A 407 -7.48 -12.36 -10.82
CA VAL A 407 -6.72 -13.24 -9.92
C VAL A 407 -7.63 -14.26 -9.22
N LEU A 408 -8.76 -13.81 -8.67
CA LEU A 408 -9.71 -14.69 -7.99
C LEU A 408 -10.36 -15.72 -8.92
N SER A 409 -10.33 -15.52 -10.24
CA SER A 409 -10.81 -16.51 -11.21
C SER A 409 -9.86 -17.68 -11.45
N TYR A 410 -8.60 -17.56 -10.98
CA TYR A 410 -7.62 -18.65 -10.93
C TYR A 410 -7.65 -19.42 -9.61
N CYS A 411 -8.46 -19.00 -8.64
CA CYS A 411 -8.62 -19.71 -7.37
C CYS A 411 -9.50 -20.94 -7.57
N HIS A 412 -9.27 -21.99 -6.79
CA HIS A 412 -10.00 -23.26 -6.86
C HIS A 412 -10.71 -23.60 -5.55
N SER A 413 -10.41 -22.92 -4.45
CA SER A 413 -11.19 -23.01 -3.22
C SER A 413 -12.58 -22.42 -3.42
N GLY A 414 -13.63 -23.21 -3.14
CA GLY A 414 -15.01 -22.87 -3.47
C GLY A 414 -15.53 -21.56 -2.87
N HIS A 415 -14.96 -21.09 -1.75
CA HIS A 415 -15.35 -19.82 -1.13
C HIS A 415 -14.54 -18.61 -1.64
N LYS A 416 -13.43 -18.85 -2.36
CA LYS A 416 -12.48 -17.82 -2.81
C LYS A 416 -12.60 -17.53 -4.31
N ILE A 417 -12.98 -18.51 -5.11
CA ILE A 417 -13.15 -18.36 -6.58
C ILE A 417 -14.17 -17.29 -6.95
N ARG A 418 -13.90 -16.53 -8.01
CA ARG A 418 -14.82 -15.57 -8.62
C ARG A 418 -14.88 -15.76 -10.13
N PRO A 419 -15.98 -15.40 -10.80
CA PRO A 419 -16.06 -15.48 -12.26
C PRO A 419 -15.05 -14.53 -12.90
N LYS A 420 -14.44 -14.96 -14.01
CA LYS A 420 -13.53 -14.13 -14.81
C LYS A 420 -14.25 -12.87 -15.30
N PRO A 421 -13.69 -11.66 -15.13
CA PRO A 421 -14.31 -10.45 -15.63
C PRO A 421 -14.24 -10.37 -17.16
N ALA A 422 -15.23 -9.73 -17.79
CA ALA A 422 -15.26 -9.54 -19.24
C ALA A 422 -14.13 -8.64 -19.74
N ASN A 423 -13.81 -7.58 -18.99
CA ASN A 423 -12.73 -6.64 -19.28
C ASN A 423 -11.86 -6.45 -18.04
N ILE A 424 -10.54 -6.50 -18.21
CA ILE A 424 -9.58 -6.33 -17.13
C ILE A 424 -8.96 -4.94 -17.24
N ASP A 425 -9.21 -4.10 -16.24
CA ASP A 425 -8.64 -2.75 -16.16
C ASP A 425 -7.34 -2.78 -15.36
N ARG A 426 -6.24 -2.43 -16.02
CA ARG A 426 -4.91 -2.26 -15.42
C ARG A 426 -4.46 -0.79 -15.49
N GLY A 427 -5.33 0.13 -15.12
CA GLY A 427 -4.96 1.54 -14.95
C GLY A 427 -3.95 1.78 -13.81
N PRO A 428 -3.35 2.97 -13.68
CA PRO A 428 -2.47 3.31 -12.56
C PRO A 428 -3.19 3.32 -11.21
N THR A 429 -2.48 2.94 -10.14
CA THR A 429 -2.92 3.13 -8.76
C THR A 429 -2.36 4.44 -8.21
N TYR A 430 -3.18 5.20 -7.47
CA TYR A 430 -2.82 6.54 -7.03
C TYR A 430 -2.75 6.65 -5.51
N PHE A 431 -1.74 7.37 -5.01
CA PHE A 431 -1.55 7.58 -3.59
C PHE A 431 -1.14 9.03 -3.26
N THR A 432 -1.62 9.50 -2.11
CA THR A 432 -1.21 10.79 -1.55
C THR A 432 0.09 10.66 -0.78
N PHE A 433 0.88 11.72 -0.69
CA PHE A 433 2.22 11.68 -0.08
C PHE A 433 2.53 12.94 0.74
N ASP A 434 3.42 12.75 1.71
CA ASP A 434 4.13 13.81 2.43
C ASP A 434 5.55 13.96 1.90
N HIS A 435 6.17 15.12 2.10
CA HIS A 435 7.57 15.36 1.76
C HIS A 435 8.31 15.87 2.99
N ASN A 436 9.50 15.32 3.27
CA ASN A 436 10.36 15.76 4.37
C ASN A 436 11.77 16.00 3.87
N LYS A 437 12.37 17.12 4.29
CA LYS A 437 13.77 17.46 3.97
C LYS A 437 14.70 16.42 4.62
N ARG A 438 15.70 15.98 3.86
CA ARG A 438 16.83 15.17 4.36
C ARG A 438 18.12 16.01 4.29
N GLY A 439 19.26 15.37 4.54
CA GLY A 439 20.59 15.97 4.37
C GLY A 439 21.08 15.96 2.93
N LEU A 440 22.35 16.33 2.77
CA LEU A 440 23.12 16.14 1.55
C LEU A 440 23.36 14.65 1.34
N ASN A 441 23.12 14.15 0.13
CA ASN A 441 23.37 12.76 -0.25
C ASN A 441 23.88 12.70 -1.70
N HIS A 442 24.55 11.61 -2.04
CA HIS A 442 24.87 11.30 -3.44
C HIS A 442 23.57 11.06 -4.22
N VAL A 443 23.46 11.72 -5.37
CA VAL A 443 22.30 11.63 -6.23
C VAL A 443 22.67 11.33 -7.67
N TYR A 444 21.80 10.59 -8.34
CA TYR A 444 22.00 10.07 -9.68
C TYR A 444 20.83 10.46 -10.59
N SER A 445 21.14 10.78 -11.83
CA SER A 445 20.16 11.02 -12.89
C SER A 445 20.51 10.12 -14.06
N ILE A 446 19.48 9.56 -14.69
CA ILE A 446 19.62 8.80 -15.93
C ILE A 446 18.84 9.51 -17.04
N LYS A 447 19.44 9.60 -18.22
CA LYS A 447 18.79 10.08 -19.43
C LYS A 447 18.46 8.89 -20.32
N LEU A 448 17.18 8.73 -20.62
CA LEU A 448 16.68 7.63 -21.46
C LEU A 448 16.48 8.08 -22.91
N GLU A 449 16.63 7.13 -23.81
CA GLU A 449 16.22 7.28 -25.21
C GLU A 449 14.71 7.55 -25.32
N ASN A 450 14.32 8.40 -26.27
CA ASN A 450 12.93 8.82 -26.52
C ASN A 450 12.25 9.53 -25.33
N SER A 451 13.01 10.03 -24.35
CA SER A 451 12.48 10.78 -23.20
C SER A 451 11.37 10.04 -22.43
N LYS A 452 11.39 8.70 -22.44
CA LYS A 452 10.41 7.87 -21.73
C LYS A 452 10.54 8.02 -20.21
N LYS A 453 9.45 7.73 -19.49
CA LYS A 453 9.41 7.74 -18.02
C LYS A 453 10.05 6.47 -17.44
N ILE A 454 10.70 6.62 -16.30
CA ILE A 454 11.39 5.54 -15.59
C ILE A 454 10.41 4.84 -14.65
N VAL A 455 10.47 3.51 -14.60
CA VAL A 455 9.79 2.70 -13.58
C VAL A 455 10.77 2.28 -12.50
N LEU A 456 10.53 2.75 -11.28
CA LEU A 456 11.32 2.35 -10.11
C LEU A 456 11.01 0.91 -9.69
N GLY A 457 11.84 0.32 -8.84
CA GLY A 457 11.65 -1.04 -8.32
C GLY A 457 10.33 -1.22 -7.57
N ASN A 458 9.86 -0.16 -6.89
CA ASN A 458 8.56 -0.08 -6.22
C ASN A 458 7.38 0.26 -7.15
N LYS A 459 7.62 0.28 -8.47
CA LYS A 459 6.67 0.50 -9.56
C LYS A 459 6.12 1.92 -9.70
N MET A 460 6.72 2.89 -9.02
CA MET A 460 6.44 4.31 -9.27
C MET A 460 6.93 4.71 -10.67
N SER A 461 6.09 5.42 -11.42
CA SER A 461 6.45 6.03 -12.71
C SER A 461 6.87 7.48 -12.50
N LEU A 462 8.08 7.84 -12.93
CA LEU A 462 8.67 9.16 -12.71
C LEU A 462 9.30 9.73 -13.98
N ASN A 463 9.32 11.06 -14.05
CA ASN A 463 9.93 11.77 -15.16
C ASN A 463 11.46 11.71 -15.08
N ASN A 464 12.12 11.80 -16.23
CA ASN A 464 13.56 12.06 -16.28
C ASN A 464 13.86 13.45 -15.68
N CYS A 465 15.09 13.62 -15.21
CA CYS A 465 15.51 14.92 -14.73
C CYS A 465 15.68 15.94 -15.85
N ASN A 466 15.20 17.16 -15.59
CA ASN A 466 15.43 18.33 -16.43
C ASN A 466 16.73 19.03 -16.04
N ILE A 467 17.07 20.13 -16.72
CA ILE A 467 18.30 20.90 -16.44
C ILE A 467 18.34 21.44 -15.00
N ASN A 468 17.20 21.84 -14.44
CA ASN A 468 17.08 22.33 -13.06
C ASN A 468 17.35 21.25 -12.01
N CYS A 469 17.17 19.98 -12.39
CA CYS A 469 17.46 18.87 -11.52
C CYS A 469 18.98 18.62 -11.36
N MET A 470 19.81 19.11 -12.29
CA MET A 470 21.24 18.80 -12.38
C MET A 470 22.14 19.60 -11.43
N SER A 471 21.57 20.51 -10.63
CA SER A 471 22.29 21.29 -9.62
C SER A 471 21.44 21.53 -8.38
N GLU A 472 22.07 21.81 -7.25
CA GLU A 472 21.39 22.09 -5.99
C GLU A 472 20.37 23.24 -6.15
N GLN A 473 19.11 22.93 -5.87
CA GLN A 473 18.03 23.90 -5.93
C GLN A 473 17.65 24.39 -4.55
N LYS A 474 17.40 25.70 -4.43
CA LYS A 474 16.90 26.31 -3.19
C LYS A 474 15.38 26.24 -3.13
N LYS A 475 14.85 25.95 -1.94
CA LYS A 475 13.42 26.03 -1.67
C LYS A 475 13.05 27.51 -1.49
N LEU A 476 12.24 28.04 -2.43
CA LEU A 476 11.97 29.48 -2.52
C LEU A 476 10.90 29.96 -1.53
N SER A 477 10.01 29.08 -1.10
CA SER A 477 8.99 29.39 -0.09
C SER A 477 9.30 28.69 1.24
N LYS A 478 9.17 29.44 2.34
CA LYS A 478 8.95 28.85 3.67
C LYS A 478 7.60 28.14 3.63
N THR A 479 7.50 26.93 4.20
CA THR A 479 6.29 26.08 4.18
C THR A 479 5.06 26.86 4.66
N LYS A 480 4.29 27.45 3.73
CA LYS A 480 3.21 28.40 4.07
C LYS A 480 2.03 27.75 4.82
N ASN A 481 1.96 26.41 4.85
CA ASN A 481 0.73 25.71 5.21
C ASN A 481 0.88 24.55 6.20
N SER A 482 2.09 24.21 6.67
CA SER A 482 2.26 23.13 7.65
C SER A 482 1.81 23.60 9.03
N LYS A 483 0.97 22.80 9.68
CA LYS A 483 0.50 22.99 11.06
C LYS A 483 0.95 21.79 11.87
N GLN A 484 1.27 22.02 13.16
CA GLN A 484 1.64 20.96 14.07
C GLN A 484 0.50 20.66 15.06
N CYS A 485 0.27 19.38 15.32
CA CYS A 485 -0.70 18.91 16.30
C CYS A 485 -0.11 19.00 17.71
N LEU A 486 -0.82 19.60 18.66
CA LEU A 486 -0.42 19.63 20.07
C LEU A 486 -0.31 18.22 20.66
N ALA A 487 -1.32 17.38 20.42
CA ALA A 487 -1.46 16.08 21.09
C ALA A 487 -0.53 14.99 20.54
N CYS A 488 -0.42 14.86 19.21
CA CYS A 488 0.36 13.78 18.58
C CYS A 488 1.60 14.27 17.84
N ARG A 489 1.94 15.57 17.93
CA ARG A 489 3.08 16.21 17.25
C ARG A 489 3.13 16.09 15.72
N TYR A 490 2.11 15.49 15.09
CA TYR A 490 1.95 15.40 13.64
C TYR A 490 2.03 16.77 12.97
N ILE A 491 2.92 16.90 11.99
CA ILE A 491 3.06 18.09 11.13
C ILE A 491 2.42 17.79 9.78
N GLY A 492 1.50 18.65 9.33
CA GLY A 492 0.88 18.47 8.02
C GLY A 492 0.02 19.63 7.55
N ILE A 493 -0.50 19.52 6.34
CA ILE A 493 -1.26 20.57 5.64
C ILE A 493 -2.79 20.31 5.69
N GLY A 494 -3.22 19.24 6.36
CA GLY A 494 -4.62 18.82 6.44
C GLY A 494 -5.53 19.73 7.28
N ARG A 495 -6.72 19.22 7.62
CA ARG A 495 -7.63 19.94 8.53
C ARG A 495 -7.09 19.89 9.95
N PHE A 496 -6.86 21.08 10.51
CA PHE A 496 -6.51 21.28 11.92
C PHE A 496 -7.62 22.10 12.59
N TYR A 497 -7.95 21.71 13.80
CA TYR A 497 -8.97 22.34 14.63
C TYR A 497 -8.29 23.03 15.81
N ARG A 498 -8.94 24.04 16.39
CA ARG A 498 -8.45 24.63 17.63
C ARG A 498 -8.56 23.59 18.76
N ASP A 499 -7.57 23.58 19.64
CA ASP A 499 -7.61 22.80 20.87
C ASP A 499 -8.61 23.40 21.89
N TRP A 500 -8.73 22.76 23.05
CA TRP A 500 -9.53 23.23 24.19
C TRP A 500 -9.12 24.61 24.71
N THR A 501 -7.86 25.05 24.48
CA THR A 501 -7.41 26.40 24.85
C THR A 501 -7.72 27.47 23.78
N GLY A 502 -7.99 27.06 22.55
CA GLY A 502 -8.13 27.95 21.40
C GLY A 502 -6.81 28.45 20.81
N LYS A 503 -5.68 28.30 21.52
CA LYS A 503 -4.36 28.80 21.13
C LYS A 503 -3.60 27.80 20.25
N ASN A 504 -3.75 26.51 20.51
CA ASN A 504 -3.04 25.47 19.77
C ASN A 504 -3.94 24.79 18.75
N LYS A 505 -3.36 23.89 17.97
CA LYS A 505 -4.06 23.14 16.94
C LYS A 505 -3.99 21.64 17.20
N LEU A 506 -5.10 20.96 16.97
CA LEU A 506 -5.20 19.50 16.92
C LEU A 506 -5.40 19.07 15.47
N CYS A 507 -4.73 18.00 15.05
CA CYS A 507 -5.03 17.39 13.77
C CYS A 507 -6.47 16.83 13.79
N SER A 508 -7.08 16.64 12.62
CA SER A 508 -8.45 16.14 12.51
C SER A 508 -8.74 14.87 13.30
N ARG A 509 -7.76 13.97 13.41
CA ARG A 509 -7.89 12.71 14.17
C ARG A 509 -7.88 12.93 15.69
N CYS A 510 -6.92 13.68 16.22
CA CYS A 510 -6.88 14.00 17.66
C CYS A 510 -8.10 14.84 18.06
N TYR A 511 -8.55 15.75 17.20
CA TYR A 511 -9.79 16.47 17.42
C TYR A 511 -11.01 15.54 17.43
N ALA A 512 -11.10 14.58 16.50
CA ALA A 512 -12.17 13.60 16.52
C ALA A 512 -12.14 12.74 17.81
N ARG A 513 -10.96 12.25 18.23
CA ARG A 513 -10.83 11.54 19.51
C ARG A 513 -11.31 12.41 20.66
N TYR A 514 -10.83 13.63 20.76
CA TYR A 514 -11.22 14.56 21.82
C TYR A 514 -12.73 14.82 21.80
N LYS A 515 -13.31 14.98 20.61
CA LYS A 515 -14.76 15.12 20.43
C LYS A 515 -15.54 13.90 20.91
N PHE A 516 -15.01 12.68 20.77
CA PHE A 516 -15.71 11.44 21.14
C PHE A 516 -15.41 10.97 22.57
N SER A 517 -14.16 10.96 23.00
CA SER A 517 -13.76 10.59 24.35
C SER A 517 -14.10 11.70 25.35
N GLY A 518 -13.92 12.97 24.98
CA GLY A 518 -14.00 14.10 25.91
C GLY A 518 -12.82 14.16 26.89
N TYR A 519 -11.83 13.27 26.75
CA TYR A 519 -10.69 13.19 27.65
C TYR A 519 -9.41 13.74 27.02
N ARG A 520 -8.52 14.27 27.86
CA ARG A 520 -7.14 14.61 27.51
C ARG A 520 -6.22 14.42 28.71
N CYS A 521 -4.95 14.18 28.48
CA CYS A 521 -3.95 14.19 29.54
C CYS A 521 -3.56 15.64 29.89
N LYS A 522 -3.58 15.99 31.18
CA LYS A 522 -3.10 17.30 31.64
C LYS A 522 -1.59 17.46 31.49
N SER A 523 -0.82 16.38 31.60
CA SER A 523 0.64 16.43 31.58
C SER A 523 1.22 16.48 30.17
N CYS A 524 0.78 15.57 29.27
CA CYS A 524 1.37 15.45 27.93
C CYS A 524 0.45 15.91 26.79
N ASN A 525 -0.75 16.42 27.07
CA ASN A 525 -1.77 16.81 26.08
C ASN A 525 -2.24 15.67 25.16
N PHE A 526 -1.93 14.42 25.48
CA PHE A 526 -2.42 13.24 24.75
C PHE A 526 -3.95 13.15 24.80
N VAL A 527 -4.55 12.68 23.71
CA VAL A 527 -6.00 12.51 23.60
C VAL A 527 -6.33 11.02 23.36
N PRO A 528 -6.88 10.32 24.38
CA PRO A 528 -7.22 8.90 24.28
C PRO A 528 -8.43 8.65 23.38
N ASP A 529 -8.51 7.43 22.84
CA ASP A 529 -9.69 6.94 22.11
C ASP A 529 -10.82 6.60 23.11
N SER A 530 -12.07 6.88 22.71
CA SER A 530 -13.28 6.36 23.36
C SER A 530 -13.22 4.88 23.78
N ARG A 531 -12.63 4.00 22.96
CA ARG A 531 -12.48 2.57 23.29
C ARG A 531 -11.48 2.31 24.40
N GLU A 532 -10.43 3.11 24.46
CA GLU A 532 -9.41 3.04 25.51
C GLU A 532 -10.01 3.48 26.83
N ILE A 533 -10.79 4.57 26.83
CA ILE A 533 -11.54 5.02 28.01
C ILE A 533 -12.52 3.93 28.47
N LYS A 534 -13.32 3.36 27.56
CA LYS A 534 -14.25 2.27 27.91
C LYS A 534 -13.55 1.07 28.54
N ARG A 535 -12.40 0.64 28.00
CA ARG A 535 -11.63 -0.47 28.59
C ARG A 535 -11.13 -0.14 29.98
N LYS A 536 -10.62 1.08 30.21
CA LYS A 536 -10.16 1.51 31.52
C LYS A 536 -11.30 1.62 32.53
N CYS A 537 -12.48 2.09 32.11
CA CYS A 537 -13.67 2.08 32.95
C CYS A 537 -14.09 0.65 33.33
N ASN A 538 -14.17 -0.27 32.37
CA ASN A 538 -14.58 -1.66 32.63
C ASN A 538 -13.56 -2.42 33.51
N GLN A 539 -12.26 -2.27 33.28
CA GLN A 539 -11.21 -2.88 34.10
C GLN A 539 -11.19 -2.36 35.54
N GLN A 540 -11.73 -1.16 35.76
CA GLN A 540 -11.88 -0.58 37.08
C GLN A 540 -13.22 -0.95 37.74
N GLU A 541 -14.24 -1.38 36.98
CA GLU A 541 -15.50 -1.90 37.52
C GLU A 541 -15.37 -3.33 38.06
N GLU A 542 -14.47 -4.15 37.51
CA GLU A 542 -14.15 -5.50 38.02
C GLU A 542 -13.34 -5.49 39.34
N ASN A 543 -12.84 -4.33 39.78
CA ASN A 543 -11.96 -4.17 40.95
C ASN A 543 -12.63 -3.46 42.16
N ILE A 544 -13.97 -3.34 42.21
CA ILE A 544 -14.67 -2.53 43.24
C ILE A 544 -15.31 -3.40 44.32
N GLU A 545 -14.51 -3.85 45.27
CA GLU A 545 -14.87 -3.86 46.70
C GLU A 545 -13.87 -2.93 47.39
N GLU A 546 -14.16 -1.62 47.41
CA GLU A 546 -13.74 -0.61 48.40
C GLU A 546 -13.61 0.81 47.80
N LEU A 547 -14.43 1.70 48.37
CA LEU A 547 -14.25 3.14 48.59
C LEU A 547 -14.33 4.16 47.44
N HIS A 548 -15.26 5.11 47.67
CA HIS A 548 -15.47 6.36 46.96
C HIS A 548 -14.22 7.25 46.93
N VAL A 549 -13.59 7.39 45.77
CA VAL A 549 -12.69 8.52 45.44
C VAL A 549 -13.02 8.95 44.01
N ASN A 550 -13.04 10.27 43.76
CA ASN A 550 -13.16 10.84 42.41
C ASN A 550 -12.24 10.09 41.43
N LYS A 551 -12.83 9.26 40.55
CA LYS A 551 -12.11 8.28 39.72
C LYS A 551 -11.15 9.00 38.76
N ILE A 552 -9.86 8.96 39.07
CA ILE A 552 -8.79 9.51 38.24
C ILE A 552 -8.39 8.43 37.22
N LEU A 553 -8.66 8.69 35.94
CA LEU A 553 -8.17 7.84 34.86
C LEU A 553 -6.72 8.23 34.53
N GLU A 554 -5.82 7.25 34.47
CA GLU A 554 -4.41 7.49 34.12
C GLU A 554 -4.17 7.54 32.62
N CYS A 555 -3.19 8.31 32.19
CA CYS A 555 -2.77 8.43 30.81
C CYS A 555 -1.82 7.28 30.45
N SER A 556 -2.18 6.52 29.42
CA SER A 556 -1.34 5.44 28.87
C SER A 556 0.02 5.88 28.33
N HIS A 557 0.24 7.18 28.13
CA HIS A 557 1.45 7.72 27.52
C HIS A 557 2.47 8.27 28.53
N CYS A 558 2.02 8.78 29.68
CA CYS A 558 2.91 9.41 30.65
C CYS A 558 2.52 9.12 32.10
N MET A 559 1.56 8.21 32.34
CA MET A 559 0.98 7.91 33.64
C MET A 559 0.31 9.11 34.34
N GLY A 560 0.25 10.28 33.70
CA GLY A 560 -0.42 11.47 34.23
C GLY A 560 -1.94 11.38 34.21
N VAL A 561 -2.62 12.38 34.78
CA VAL A 561 -4.09 12.37 34.91
C VAL A 561 -4.81 12.71 33.60
N LEU A 562 -5.79 11.90 33.22
CA LEU A 562 -6.77 12.20 32.18
C LEU A 562 -7.91 13.04 32.77
N ALA A 563 -8.10 14.23 32.21
CA ALA A 563 -9.19 15.13 32.54
C ALA A 563 -10.33 14.98 31.54
N TYR A 564 -11.56 14.93 32.05
CA TYR A 564 -12.77 15.01 31.23
C TYR A 564 -13.18 16.48 31.06
N ASP A 565 -13.25 16.94 29.81
CA ASP A 565 -13.73 18.28 29.49
C ASP A 565 -15.21 18.18 29.05
N VAL A 566 -16.11 18.67 29.90
CA VAL A 566 -17.57 18.67 29.65
C VAL A 566 -17.92 19.49 28.40
N ILE A 567 -17.27 20.65 28.23
CA ILE A 567 -17.42 21.51 27.06
C ILE A 567 -16.26 21.23 26.09
N ARG A 568 -16.60 20.69 24.91
CA ARG A 568 -15.61 20.27 23.91
C ARG A 568 -15.39 21.38 22.88
N GLY A 569 -14.21 22.01 22.93
CA GLY A 569 -13.77 23.04 21.98
C GLY A 569 -13.23 24.28 22.71
N PRO A 570 -12.80 25.31 21.97
CA PRO A 570 -12.35 26.56 22.59
C PRO A 570 -13.50 27.20 23.36
N ASN A 571 -13.26 27.53 24.63
CA ASN A 571 -14.25 28.13 25.52
C ASN A 571 -14.65 29.52 24.98
N ARG A 572 -15.83 29.64 24.37
CA ARG A 572 -16.29 30.91 23.75
C ARG A 572 -16.53 32.03 24.77
N GLN A 573 -16.66 31.70 26.05
CA GLN A 573 -16.96 32.67 27.12
C GLN A 573 -15.80 33.61 27.48
N VAL A 574 -14.55 33.32 27.10
CA VAL A 574 -13.40 34.15 27.51
C VAL A 574 -13.08 35.29 26.52
N HIS A 575 -13.68 35.30 25.32
CA HIS A 575 -13.42 36.34 24.32
C HIS A 575 -14.41 37.51 24.29
N MET A 576 -15.41 37.56 25.19
CA MET A 576 -16.27 38.74 25.33
C MET A 576 -15.78 39.75 26.38
N ILE A 577 -14.79 39.41 27.21
CA ILE A 577 -14.32 40.28 28.32
C ILE A 577 -13.24 41.29 27.87
N HIS A 578 -12.75 41.22 26.63
CA HIS A 578 -11.81 42.20 26.06
C HIS A 578 -12.35 42.94 24.83
N ALA A 579 -13.68 42.96 24.65
CA ALA A 579 -14.35 43.77 23.64
C ALA A 579 -15.56 44.50 24.23
N MET A 580 -15.38 45.05 25.43
CA MET A 580 -16.15 46.16 25.98
C MET A 580 -15.18 47.27 26.37
#